data_AF-A0A4U7D5Q6-F1
#
_entry.id   AF-A0A4U7D5Q6-F1
#
_cell.length_a   1.000
_cell.length_b   1.000
_cell.length_c   1.000
_cell.angle_alpha   90.00
_cell.angle_beta   90.00
_cell.angle_gamma   90.00
#
_symmetry.space_group_name_H-M   'P 1'
#
loop_
_entity.id
_entity.type
_entity.pdbx_description
1 polymer ?
#
loop_
_entity_poly.entity_id
_entity_poly.type
_entity_poly.pdbx_seq_one_letter_code
_entity_poly.pdbx_strand_id
1 'polypeptide(L)'
;IDQAEASSDDYREPDPFLVILSVINSQINERDAAAVYLGLDIISRRVSELLAECSVEMLEEDAPVGDSLEDLCTNRLTSTGETAVSAELEEGATEVVSTLETIGRAGVDKSLERPVLLPVRGLSDLVLDLGHDGIDERVRGEAIESAKDMLQNAA
;
A
#
# COMPACT_ATOMS: atom_id res chain seq x y z
N ILE A 1 13.36 -27.23 18.28
CA ILE A 1 12.56 -27.04 17.04
C ILE A 1 11.14 -26.91 17.54
N ASP A 2 10.87 -25.81 18.23
CA ASP A 2 9.61 -25.58 18.94
C ASP A 2 9.41 -24.06 18.94
N GLN A 3 8.68 -23.57 17.94
CA GLN A 3 7.90 -22.32 17.88
C GLN A 3 7.45 -22.09 16.43
N ALA A 4 6.80 -23.10 15.83
CA ALA A 4 6.15 -23.00 14.53
C ALA A 4 4.63 -23.25 14.66
N GLU A 5 4.04 -22.83 15.79
CA GLU A 5 2.60 -22.89 16.05
C GLU A 5 2.15 -21.54 16.61
N ALA A 6 1.99 -20.55 15.73
CA ALA A 6 1.18 -19.35 15.99
C ALA A 6 1.03 -18.52 14.71
N SER A 7 0.24 -19.01 13.75
CA SER A 7 -0.52 -18.20 12.76
C SER A 7 -1.04 -19.11 11.62
N SER A 8 -2.08 -19.89 11.89
CA SER A 8 -2.78 -20.61 10.81
C SER A 8 -4.30 -20.63 10.99
N ASP A 9 -4.87 -19.60 11.59
CA ASP A 9 -6.32 -19.52 11.84
C ASP A 9 -6.98 -18.41 10.98
N ASP A 10 -6.78 -18.45 9.65
CA ASP A 10 -7.89 -18.35 8.68
C ASP A 10 -7.41 -18.83 7.29
N TYR A 11 -8.00 -19.92 6.77
CA TYR A 11 -7.65 -20.57 5.49
C TYR A 11 -8.66 -20.22 4.38
N ARG A 12 -9.35 -19.08 4.49
CA ARG A 12 -10.33 -18.65 3.49
C ARG A 12 -9.69 -17.64 2.55
N GLU A 13 -9.09 -18.22 1.51
CA GLU A 13 -8.40 -17.59 0.37
C GLU A 13 -6.96 -17.12 0.65
N PRO A 14 -5.97 -17.59 -0.14
CA PRO A 14 -4.61 -17.09 -0.03
C PRO A 14 -4.61 -15.62 -0.41
N ASP A 15 -4.13 -14.78 0.49
CA ASP A 15 -4.01 -13.35 0.25
C ASP A 15 -3.25 -13.08 -1.06
N PRO A 16 -3.86 -12.37 -2.02
CA PRO A 16 -3.31 -12.21 -3.36
C PRO A 16 -2.08 -11.29 -3.42
N PHE A 17 -1.82 -10.52 -2.36
CA PHE A 17 -0.76 -9.53 -2.29
C PHE A 17 0.46 -10.03 -1.49
N LEU A 18 0.27 -10.98 -0.57
CA LEU A 18 1.33 -11.42 0.34
C LEU A 18 2.60 -11.88 -0.39
N VAL A 19 2.45 -12.72 -1.41
CA VAL A 19 3.60 -13.28 -2.15
C VAL A 19 4.36 -12.19 -2.90
N ILE A 20 3.64 -11.30 -3.59
CA ILE A 20 4.29 -10.25 -4.38
C ILE A 20 4.97 -9.21 -3.47
N LEU A 21 4.38 -8.86 -2.34
CA LEU A 21 4.99 -7.98 -1.34
C LEU A 21 6.23 -8.60 -0.69
N SER A 22 6.21 -9.92 -0.44
CA SER A 22 7.41 -10.62 0.05
C SER A 22 8.56 -10.54 -0.96
N VAL A 23 8.27 -10.68 -2.26
CA VAL A 23 9.28 -10.50 -3.32
C VAL A 23 9.76 -9.04 -3.35
N ILE A 24 8.87 -8.06 -3.34
CA ILE A 24 9.24 -6.63 -3.33
C ILE A 24 10.17 -6.31 -2.16
N ASN A 25 9.84 -6.75 -0.95
CA ASN A 25 10.68 -6.53 0.23
C ASN A 25 12.05 -7.22 0.11
N SER A 26 12.14 -8.39 -0.52
CA SER A 26 13.44 -8.99 -0.84
C SER A 26 14.25 -8.10 -1.79
N GLN A 27 13.61 -7.53 -2.81
CA GLN A 27 14.27 -6.67 -3.79
C GLN A 27 14.67 -5.30 -3.22
N ILE A 28 13.91 -4.77 -2.25
CA ILE A 28 14.29 -3.59 -1.47
C ILE A 28 15.60 -3.86 -0.73
N ASN A 29 15.73 -5.02 -0.06
CA ASN A 29 16.94 -5.40 0.65
C ASN A 29 18.14 -5.59 -0.28
N GLU A 30 17.90 -6.00 -1.53
CA GLU A 30 18.91 -6.07 -2.60
C GLU A 30 19.18 -4.72 -3.25
N ARG A 31 18.42 -3.67 -2.89
CA ARG A 31 18.45 -2.31 -3.44
C ARG A 31 18.22 -2.29 -4.96
N ASP A 32 17.42 -3.22 -5.48
CA ASP A 32 17.00 -3.26 -6.88
C ASP A 32 15.73 -2.44 -7.10
N ALA A 33 15.91 -1.13 -7.32
CA ALA A 33 14.80 -0.20 -7.56
C ALA A 33 13.92 -0.61 -8.76
N ALA A 34 14.50 -1.22 -9.80
CA ALA A 34 13.74 -1.58 -11.00
C ALA A 34 12.79 -2.76 -10.74
N ALA A 35 13.24 -3.75 -9.97
CA ALA A 35 12.41 -4.87 -9.55
C ALA A 35 11.32 -4.44 -8.57
N VAL A 36 11.63 -3.52 -7.63
CA VAL A 36 10.66 -2.92 -6.72
C VAL A 36 9.57 -2.17 -7.49
N TYR A 37 9.97 -1.32 -8.43
CA TYR A 37 9.05 -0.59 -9.32
C TYR A 37 8.09 -1.53 -10.04
N LEU A 38 8.63 -2.58 -10.68
CA LEU A 38 7.81 -3.55 -11.40
C LEU A 38 6.81 -4.26 -10.50
N GLY A 39 7.22 -4.63 -9.28
CA GLY A 39 6.34 -5.29 -8.33
C GLY A 39 5.18 -4.40 -7.87
N LEU A 40 5.49 -3.14 -7.55
CA LEU A 40 4.51 -2.15 -7.10
C LEU A 40 3.53 -1.75 -8.21
N ASP A 41 4.01 -1.60 -9.45
CA ASP A 41 3.19 -1.38 -10.64
C ASP A 41 2.22 -2.55 -10.92
N ILE A 42 2.62 -3.79 -10.66
CA ILE A 42 1.70 -4.94 -10.74
C ILE A 42 0.60 -4.86 -9.67
N ILE A 43 0.95 -4.44 -8.44
CA ILE A 43 -0.04 -4.28 -7.36
C ILE A 43 -1.03 -3.18 -7.73
N SER A 44 -0.56 -2.00 -8.13
CA SER A 44 -1.43 -0.86 -8.46
C SER A 44 -2.41 -1.19 -9.58
N ARG A 45 -1.96 -1.88 -10.63
CA ARG A 45 -2.82 -2.36 -11.73
C ARG A 45 -3.87 -3.35 -11.25
N ARG A 46 -3.48 -4.37 -10.50
CA ARG A 46 -4.41 -5.40 -10.01
C ARG A 46 -5.48 -4.82 -9.09
N VAL A 47 -5.11 -3.90 -8.20
CA VAL A 47 -6.07 -3.23 -7.33
C VAL A 47 -6.99 -2.33 -8.15
N SER A 48 -6.46 -1.59 -9.13
CA SER A 48 -7.29 -0.75 -10.01
C SER A 48 -8.31 -1.57 -10.82
N GLU A 49 -7.89 -2.73 -11.34
CA GLU A 49 -8.76 -3.68 -12.03
C GLU A 49 -9.83 -4.24 -11.08
N LEU A 50 -9.45 -4.64 -9.86
CA LEU A 50 -10.36 -5.11 -8.83
C LEU A 50 -11.43 -4.06 -8.49
N LEU A 51 -11.03 -2.81 -8.26
CA LEU A 51 -11.96 -1.70 -7.97
C LEU A 51 -12.90 -1.40 -9.14
N ALA A 52 -12.53 -1.73 -10.38
CA ALA A 52 -13.40 -1.57 -11.52
C ALA A 52 -14.50 -2.65 -11.63
N GLU A 53 -14.30 -3.80 -10.99
CA GLU A 53 -15.19 -4.97 -11.07
C GLU A 53 -16.01 -5.21 -9.79
N CYS A 54 -15.54 -4.73 -8.64
CA CYS A 54 -16.21 -4.89 -7.35
C CYS A 54 -17.46 -4.02 -7.20
N SER A 55 -18.48 -4.54 -6.51
CA SER A 55 -19.59 -3.74 -5.99
C SER A 55 -19.21 -3.07 -4.66
N VAL A 56 -19.96 -2.06 -4.25
CA VAL A 56 -19.72 -1.33 -2.99
C VAL A 56 -19.76 -2.28 -1.79
N GLU A 57 -20.71 -3.23 -1.77
CA GLU A 57 -20.89 -4.19 -0.68
C GLU A 57 -19.67 -5.13 -0.50
N MET A 58 -18.93 -5.40 -1.58
CA MET A 58 -17.69 -6.20 -1.50
C MET A 58 -16.56 -5.42 -0.83
N LEU A 59 -16.65 -4.10 -0.80
CA LEU A 59 -15.65 -3.17 -0.30
C LEU A 59 -16.05 -2.56 1.05
N GLU A 60 -17.17 -2.97 1.64
CA GLU A 60 -17.61 -2.56 2.97
C GLU A 60 -16.74 -3.20 4.07
N GLU A 61 -16.79 -2.61 5.27
CA GLU A 61 -16.12 -3.13 6.46
C GLU A 61 -16.58 -4.58 6.73
N ASP A 62 -15.66 -5.45 7.16
CA ASP A 62 -15.86 -6.89 7.38
C ASP A 62 -16.12 -7.73 6.08
N ALA A 63 -16.13 -7.09 4.90
CA ALA A 63 -16.14 -7.82 3.64
C ALA A 63 -14.71 -8.30 3.30
N PRO A 64 -14.50 -9.57 2.89
CA PRO A 64 -13.15 -10.11 2.67
C PRO A 64 -12.26 -9.28 1.73
N VAL A 65 -12.85 -8.71 0.68
CA VAL A 65 -12.13 -7.86 -0.28
C VAL A 65 -11.83 -6.49 0.33
N GLY A 66 -12.79 -5.90 1.05
CA GLY A 66 -12.61 -4.67 1.81
C GLY A 66 -11.49 -4.78 2.85
N ASP A 67 -11.47 -5.86 3.63
CA ASP A 67 -10.45 -6.11 4.66
C ASP A 67 -9.06 -6.34 4.06
N SER A 68 -9.00 -7.09 2.95
CA SER A 68 -7.74 -7.29 2.21
C SER A 68 -7.19 -5.97 1.65
N LEU A 69 -8.05 -5.09 1.16
CA LEU A 69 -7.66 -3.77 0.67
C LEU A 69 -7.22 -2.85 1.81
N GLU A 70 -7.90 -2.90 2.96
CA GLU A 70 -7.52 -2.14 4.15
C GLU A 70 -6.15 -2.56 4.66
N ASP A 71 -5.91 -3.86 4.85
CA ASP A 71 -4.60 -4.36 5.29
C ASP A 71 -3.50 -4.06 4.26
N LEU A 72 -3.80 -4.16 2.96
CA LEU A 72 -2.85 -3.76 1.92
C LEU A 72 -2.42 -2.29 2.04
N CYS A 73 -3.39 -1.37 2.15
CA CYS A 73 -3.12 0.07 2.10
C CYS A 73 -2.56 0.62 3.41
N THR A 74 -3.10 0.17 4.54
CA THR A 74 -2.81 0.79 5.86
C THR A 74 -1.66 0.12 6.60
N ASN A 75 -1.33 -1.12 6.25
CA ASN A 75 -0.29 -1.88 6.93
C ASN A 75 0.83 -2.29 5.97
N ARG A 76 0.50 -3.06 4.92
CA ARG A 76 1.56 -3.73 4.14
C ARG A 76 2.33 -2.82 3.21
N LEU A 77 1.65 -1.96 2.45
CA LEU A 77 2.32 -0.98 1.60
C LEU A 77 3.07 0.04 2.47
N THR A 78 2.45 0.54 3.54
CA THR A 78 3.09 1.41 4.54
C THR A 78 4.40 0.82 5.06
N SER A 79 4.37 -0.41 5.58
CA SER A 79 5.55 -1.12 6.09
C SER A 79 6.60 -1.39 5.01
N THR A 80 6.17 -1.62 3.76
CA THR A 80 7.09 -1.74 2.62
C THR A 80 7.80 -0.41 2.34
N GLY A 81 7.09 0.71 2.48
CA GLY A 81 7.66 2.06 2.40
C GLY A 81 8.69 2.33 3.49
N GLU A 82 8.37 2.03 4.75
CA GLU A 82 9.32 2.12 5.88
C GLU A 82 10.55 1.24 5.67
N THR A 83 10.37 0.03 5.14
CA THR A 83 11.46 -0.89 4.82
C THR A 83 12.35 -0.29 3.73
N ALA A 84 11.78 0.33 2.71
CA ALA A 84 12.55 1.02 1.66
C ALA A 84 13.35 2.20 2.21
N VAL A 85 12.76 3.02 3.09
CA VAL A 85 13.47 4.11 3.77
C VAL A 85 14.61 3.57 4.64
N SER A 86 14.34 2.53 5.44
CA SER A 86 15.34 1.87 6.29
C SER A 86 16.50 1.25 5.50
N ALA A 87 16.23 0.77 4.28
CA ALA A 87 17.23 0.28 3.35
C ALA A 87 17.95 1.38 2.56
N GLU A 88 17.65 2.65 2.83
CA GLU A 88 18.13 3.83 2.10
C GLU A 88 17.88 3.71 0.57
N LEU A 89 16.71 3.18 0.20
CA LEU A 89 16.23 3.05 -1.17
C LEU A 89 15.08 4.04 -1.40
N GLU A 90 15.44 5.31 -1.59
CA GLU A 90 14.50 6.42 -1.77
C GLU A 90 13.50 6.17 -2.89
N GLU A 91 13.96 5.69 -4.05
CA GLU A 91 13.10 5.41 -5.20
C GLU A 91 12.03 4.35 -4.87
N GLY A 92 12.37 3.36 -4.05
CA GLY A 92 11.42 2.34 -3.60
C GLY A 92 10.36 2.91 -2.66
N ALA A 93 10.75 3.82 -1.77
CA ALA A 93 9.83 4.46 -0.84
C ALA A 93 8.86 5.42 -1.56
N THR A 94 9.38 6.23 -2.49
CA THR A 94 8.56 7.10 -3.35
C THR A 94 7.58 6.28 -4.20
N GLU A 95 8.00 5.13 -4.72
CA GLU A 95 7.10 4.28 -5.52
C GLU A 95 5.96 3.67 -4.68
N VAL A 96 6.19 3.39 -3.39
CA VAL A 96 5.12 2.97 -2.47
C VAL A 96 4.09 4.09 -2.31
N VAL A 97 4.55 5.34 -2.12
CA VAL A 97 3.66 6.51 -2.06
C VAL A 97 2.85 6.64 -3.35
N SER A 98 3.49 6.52 -4.52
CA SER A 98 2.82 6.59 -5.82
C SER A 98 1.82 5.43 -6.04
N THR A 99 2.12 4.26 -5.49
CA THR A 99 1.22 3.10 -5.52
C THR A 99 -0.05 3.37 -4.72
N LEU A 100 0.09 3.90 -3.49
CA LEU A 100 -1.05 4.32 -2.67
C LEU A 100 -1.87 5.43 -3.34
N GLU A 101 -1.20 6.42 -3.92
CA GLU A 101 -1.86 7.49 -4.70
C GLU A 101 -2.67 6.91 -5.87
N THR A 102 -2.09 5.97 -6.62
CA THR A 102 -2.75 5.34 -7.76
C THR A 102 -3.98 4.53 -7.34
N ILE A 103 -3.89 3.78 -6.24
CA ILE A 103 -5.04 3.04 -5.68
C ILE A 103 -6.15 4.02 -5.27
N GLY A 104 -5.81 5.09 -4.55
CA GLY A 104 -6.82 6.05 -4.10
C GLY A 104 -7.45 6.81 -5.26
N ARG A 105 -6.68 7.17 -6.29
CA ARG A 105 -7.21 7.76 -7.54
C ARG A 105 -8.16 6.81 -8.26
N ALA A 106 -7.87 5.50 -8.30
CA ALA A 106 -8.82 4.52 -8.82
C ALA A 106 -10.12 4.49 -8.00
N GLY A 107 -10.05 4.67 -6.68
CA GLY A 107 -11.22 4.88 -5.83
C GLY A 107 -12.02 6.13 -6.23
N VAL A 108 -11.35 7.27 -6.46
CA VAL A 108 -11.98 8.53 -6.92
C VAL A 108 -12.71 8.32 -8.26
N ASP A 109 -12.01 7.73 -9.24
CA ASP A 109 -12.54 7.50 -10.59
C ASP A 109 -13.79 6.60 -10.58
N LYS A 110 -13.92 5.73 -9.58
CA LYS A 110 -15.06 4.84 -9.38
C LYS A 110 -16.09 5.37 -8.38
N SER A 111 -15.85 6.56 -7.81
CA SER A 111 -16.69 7.16 -6.77
C SER A 111 -16.88 6.22 -5.56
N LEU A 112 -15.81 5.54 -5.15
CA LEU A 112 -15.79 4.60 -4.04
C LEU A 112 -15.11 5.24 -2.82
N GLU A 113 -15.90 5.68 -1.84
CA GLU A 113 -15.39 6.44 -0.68
C GLU A 113 -14.35 5.68 0.15
N ARG A 114 -14.65 4.44 0.58
CA ARG A 114 -13.70 3.66 1.41
C ARG A 114 -12.37 3.39 0.68
N PRO A 115 -12.33 2.94 -0.59
CA PRO A 115 -11.09 2.85 -1.35
C PRO A 115 -10.28 4.15 -1.51
N VAL A 116 -10.89 5.34 -1.39
CA VAL A 116 -10.15 6.61 -1.33
C VAL A 116 -9.53 6.83 0.05
N LEU A 117 -10.29 6.53 1.11
CA LEU A 117 -9.85 6.77 2.49
C LEU A 117 -8.72 5.82 2.95
N LEU A 118 -8.71 4.57 2.46
CA LEU A 118 -7.72 3.56 2.88
C LEU A 118 -6.27 3.97 2.50
N PRO A 119 -5.95 4.38 1.27
CA PRO A 119 -4.62 4.89 0.94
C PRO A 119 -4.27 6.19 1.65
N VAL A 120 -5.23 7.11 1.83
CA VAL A 120 -5.01 8.35 2.61
C VAL A 120 -4.59 8.02 4.04
N ARG A 121 -5.22 7.03 4.66
CA ARG A 121 -4.86 6.54 5.99
C ARG A 121 -3.46 5.93 5.99
N GLY A 122 -3.15 5.04 5.04
CA GLY A 122 -1.80 4.46 4.91
C GLY A 122 -0.71 5.50 4.72
N LEU A 123 -0.94 6.52 3.89
CA LEU A 123 -0.02 7.66 3.74
C LEU A 123 0.11 8.48 5.03
N SER A 124 -0.97 8.65 5.78
CA SER A 124 -0.95 9.35 7.07
C SER A 124 -0.13 8.57 8.10
N ASP A 125 -0.30 7.26 8.16
CA ASP A 125 0.47 6.37 9.04
C ASP A 125 1.96 6.43 8.67
N LEU A 126 2.30 6.35 7.38
CA LEU A 126 3.68 6.52 6.90
C LEU A 126 4.28 7.87 7.33
N VAL A 127 3.51 8.95 7.26
CA VAL A 127 3.98 10.30 7.68
C VAL A 127 4.26 10.38 9.18
N LEU A 128 3.53 9.62 9.99
CA LEU A 128 3.68 9.58 11.45
C LEU A 128 4.88 8.73 11.87
N ASP A 129 5.20 7.68 11.12
CA ASP A 129 6.24 6.71 11.46
C ASP A 129 7.63 7.09 10.95
N LEU A 130 7.71 7.91 9.88
CA LEU A 130 8.97 8.40 9.32
C LEU A 130 9.61 9.56 10.12
N GLY A 131 10.94 9.62 10.10
CA GLY A 131 11.75 10.69 10.69
C GLY A 131 11.63 12.07 10.00
N HIS A 132 12.42 13.05 10.46
CA HIS A 132 12.36 14.45 9.99
C HIS A 132 13.61 14.93 9.26
N ASP A 133 14.43 14.01 8.75
CA ASP A 133 15.65 14.31 8.01
C ASP A 133 15.88 13.36 6.83
N GLY A 134 16.78 13.73 5.93
CA GLY A 134 17.21 12.87 4.84
C GLY A 134 16.07 12.38 3.93
N ILE A 135 16.04 11.06 3.71
CA ILE A 135 15.06 10.36 2.87
C ILE A 135 13.68 10.40 3.53
N ASP A 136 13.60 10.22 4.86
CA ASP A 136 12.36 10.25 5.61
C ASP A 136 11.56 11.53 5.36
N GLU A 137 12.16 12.70 5.55
CA GLU A 137 11.46 13.98 5.36
C GLU A 137 10.97 14.19 3.93
N ARG A 138 11.73 13.69 2.94
CA ARG A 138 11.32 13.76 1.54
C ARG A 138 10.10 12.89 1.27
N VAL A 139 10.13 11.63 1.69
CA VAL A 139 9.02 10.68 1.52
C VAL A 139 7.78 11.17 2.27
N ARG A 140 7.94 11.76 3.46
CA ARG A 140 6.84 12.43 4.19
C ARG A 140 6.21 13.55 3.37
N GLY A 141 7.02 14.41 2.76
CA GLY A 141 6.53 15.49 1.90
C GLY A 141 5.69 14.98 0.73
N GLU A 142 6.17 13.93 0.07
CA GLU A 142 5.46 13.28 -1.05
C GLU A 142 4.17 12.61 -0.59
N ALA A 143 4.18 11.92 0.55
CA ALA A 143 2.99 11.30 1.13
C ALA A 143 1.92 12.33 1.51
N ILE A 144 2.31 13.47 2.09
CA ILE A 144 1.40 14.58 2.44
C ILE A 144 0.75 15.16 1.18
N GLU A 145 1.53 15.46 0.15
CA GLU A 145 0.97 16.03 -1.09
C GLU A 145 0.08 15.02 -1.81
N SER A 146 0.47 13.74 -1.87
CA SER A 146 -0.35 12.68 -2.47
C SER A 146 -1.69 12.52 -1.74
N ALA A 147 -1.69 12.52 -0.40
CA ALA A 147 -2.91 12.46 0.40
C ALA A 147 -3.81 13.68 0.17
N LYS A 148 -3.22 14.88 0.12
CA LYS A 148 -3.93 16.12 -0.16
C LYS A 148 -4.57 16.11 -1.55
N ASP A 149 -3.83 15.72 -2.58
CA ASP A 149 -4.32 15.65 -3.95
C ASP A 149 -5.48 14.66 -4.07
N MET A 150 -5.40 13.48 -3.43
CA MET A 150 -6.51 12.53 -3.41
C MET A 150 -7.76 13.10 -2.75
N LEU A 151 -7.64 13.72 -1.58
CA LEU A 151 -8.77 14.32 -0.87
C LEU A 151 -9.40 15.49 -1.64
N GLN A 152 -8.60 16.27 -2.37
CA GLN A 152 -9.10 17.36 -3.19
C GLN A 152 -9.89 16.85 -4.41
N ASN A 153 -9.48 15.73 -5.01
CA ASN A 153 -10.16 15.15 -6.16
C ASN A 153 -11.38 14.30 -5.77
N ALA A 154 -11.52 13.92 -4.50
CA ALA A 154 -12.67 13.18 -3.98
C ALA A 154 -13.85 14.07 -3.54
N ALA A 155 -13.62 15.39 -3.40
CA ALA A 155 -14.60 16.38 -2.93
C ALA A 155 -15.43 16.97 -4.09
#